data_AF-A0A2J5HSH6-F1
#
_entry.id   AF-A0A2J5HSH6-F1
#
_cell.length_a   1.000
_cell.length_b   1.000
_cell.length_c   1.000
_cell.angle_alpha   90.00
_cell.angle_beta   90.00
_cell.angle_gamma   90.00
#
_symmetry.space_group_name_H-M   'P 1'
#
loop_
_entity.id
_entity.type
_entity.pdbx_description
1 polymer ?
#
loop_
_entity_poly.entity_id
_entity_poly.type
_entity_poly.pdbx_seq_one_letter_code
_entity_poly.pdbx_strand_id
1 'polypeptide(L)'
;MQIQVSLALTLLTIFRPITALVAFPGAEGFGANAIGGREGSVYVVSNLDDSGEGSLRDGVSQSDRIIVFSVGGVINIEDRMVVSSRVTILGQTAPGDGITVYGNGWSFSNADEAIVRYIRIRMGKGATSGKDAMGIAEGNNMIFDHVSVSWGRDETFSINGEAANITVQNSIISQGLETHSCGGLMQTDGGVSLFRNLYIDNKTRNPKVKGVNEFTNNVVYNWGGGGGYIAGDSSGASYANIIGNYFISGPSTSVTAFTRGSADFHGYVETNFYDPDPDGKLNGSELEASDTNYGGMDLVSTKHDYPAVAYTMTPDEAVTYVTEHAGASKVRDGVDTQLIAQVTTWGTEGELISDEATMGGPGDLDGGSTPVDTDGDGIPDDVEKELGTDPNKNDSMELDSSGYAQRATMEETRLASLSLTHVNYNPDDRLSFLSAWLALVPQALCVIYVTLVWATREVEVLLMFVGQMGCEALNFILKRIIKEERPQQMYGKGYGMPSSHAQFMSFFGVYLTLFLIVRHTPGATSHLVVRMVVLAVLAVGAVAVAASRIYLNYHTLRQVLVGSTAGVVCAVGWFAVTSFLREQGWIEWGLEFGIARLVRLRDLVVSEDLAEAGWLRWEEKRKLRRKAATEKSQ
;
A
#
# COMPACT_ATOMS: atom_id res chain seq x y z
N MET A 1 11.84 53.05 -31.08
CA MET A 1 11.32 53.16 -29.71
C MET A 1 11.33 51.77 -29.11
N GLN A 2 12.40 51.48 -28.35
CA GLN A 2 12.63 50.21 -27.66
C GLN A 2 11.62 50.05 -26.53
N ILE A 3 11.01 48.88 -26.37
CA ILE A 3 10.77 48.28 -25.06
C ILE A 3 11.05 46.78 -25.19
N GLN A 4 12.13 46.38 -24.54
CA GLN A 4 12.52 44.99 -24.31
C GLN A 4 11.48 44.35 -23.38
N VAL A 5 10.89 43.23 -23.79
CA VAL A 5 10.20 42.32 -22.86
C VAL A 5 11.24 41.29 -22.45
N SER A 6 11.82 41.51 -21.27
CA SER A 6 12.74 40.58 -20.63
C SER A 6 12.03 39.26 -20.34
N LEU A 7 12.59 38.20 -20.91
CA LEU A 7 12.26 36.81 -20.67
C LEU A 7 12.66 36.46 -19.22
N ALA A 8 11.73 36.58 -18.27
CA ALA A 8 11.89 35.97 -16.96
C ALA A 8 11.50 34.49 -17.05
N LEU A 9 12.41 33.68 -17.59
CA LEU A 9 12.34 32.23 -17.47
C LEU A 9 12.81 31.89 -16.04
N THR A 10 11.89 31.94 -15.08
CA THR A 10 12.16 31.47 -13.73
C THR A 10 12.37 29.96 -13.82
N LEU A 11 13.62 29.52 -13.69
CA LEU A 11 13.99 28.14 -13.42
C LEU A 11 13.22 27.71 -12.16
N LEU A 12 12.11 27.02 -12.32
CA LEU A 12 11.56 26.19 -11.25
C LEU A 12 12.46 24.96 -11.21
N THR A 13 13.54 25.03 -10.43
CA THR A 13 14.23 23.81 -10.00
C THR A 13 13.21 23.03 -9.19
N ILE A 14 12.61 22.03 -9.82
CA ILE A 14 11.83 21.00 -9.16
C ILE A 14 12.85 20.27 -8.26
N PHE A 15 12.94 20.70 -7.01
CA PHE A 15 13.47 19.84 -5.96
C PHE A 15 12.51 18.65 -5.91
N ARG A 16 12.90 17.53 -6.54
CA ARG A 16 12.30 16.25 -6.20
C ARG A 16 12.74 15.98 -4.76
N PRO A 17 11.82 15.94 -3.77
CA PRO A 17 12.19 15.36 -2.49
C PRO A 17 12.66 13.93 -2.79
N ILE A 18 13.93 13.65 -2.53
CA ILE A 18 14.46 12.29 -2.53
C ILE A 18 13.89 11.67 -1.25
N THR A 19 12.71 11.07 -1.36
CA THR A 19 12.24 10.15 -0.31
C THR A 19 13.22 8.99 -0.32
N ALA A 20 13.79 8.65 0.86
CA ALA A 20 14.67 7.50 0.99
C ALA A 20 13.95 6.25 0.48
N LEU A 21 14.65 5.48 -0.36
CA LEU A 21 14.12 4.25 -0.94
C LEU A 21 14.05 3.19 0.16
N VAL A 22 12.84 2.76 0.50
CA VAL A 22 12.61 1.65 1.46
C VAL A 22 13.26 0.35 0.96
N ALA A 23 13.32 -0.68 1.79
CA ALA A 23 14.07 -1.91 1.54
C ALA A 23 13.64 -2.59 0.23
N PHE A 24 12.32 -2.70 0.04
CA PHE A 24 11.61 -3.18 -1.15
C PHE A 24 10.20 -2.54 -1.15
N PRO A 25 9.48 -2.48 -2.28
CA PRO A 25 8.10 -1.99 -2.26
C PRO A 25 7.25 -2.79 -1.25
N GLY A 26 6.42 -2.13 -0.45
CA GLY A 26 5.66 -2.80 0.62
C GLY A 26 6.45 -3.09 1.91
N ALA A 27 7.72 -2.71 2.02
CA ALA A 27 8.43 -2.66 3.30
C ALA A 27 7.83 -1.57 4.20
N GLU A 28 7.37 -1.95 5.39
CA GLU A 28 6.75 -1.06 6.37
C GLU A 28 7.46 -1.15 7.73
N GLY A 29 7.11 -0.28 8.67
CA GLY A 29 7.60 -0.38 10.05
C GLY A 29 8.97 0.21 10.29
N PHE A 30 9.50 -0.01 11.49
CA PHE A 30 10.77 0.56 11.89
C PHE A 30 11.95 0.12 11.00
N GLY A 31 11.93 -1.12 10.51
CA GLY A 31 12.96 -1.71 9.66
C GLY A 31 12.78 -1.42 8.16
N ALA A 32 11.75 -0.66 7.77
CA ALA A 32 11.41 -0.40 6.36
C ALA A 32 12.57 0.20 5.54
N ASN A 33 13.51 0.88 6.18
CA ASN A 33 14.60 1.59 5.50
C ASN A 33 15.90 0.78 5.42
N ALA A 34 15.89 -0.50 5.81
CA ALA A 34 17.06 -1.36 5.66
C ALA A 34 17.59 -1.32 4.22
N ILE A 35 18.89 -1.09 4.04
CA ILE A 35 19.49 -0.98 2.71
C ILE A 35 19.90 -2.34 2.14
N GLY A 36 20.11 -3.35 2.99
CA GLY A 36 20.55 -4.67 2.52
C GLY A 36 21.95 -4.63 1.89
N GLY A 37 22.19 -5.56 0.97
CA GLY A 37 23.38 -5.57 0.11
C GLY A 37 23.26 -4.66 -1.12
N ARG A 38 22.36 -3.67 -1.09
CA ARG A 38 22.26 -2.65 -2.16
C ARG A 38 23.62 -1.96 -2.27
N GLU A 39 24.11 -1.77 -3.50
CA GLU A 39 25.49 -1.32 -3.83
C GLU A 39 26.61 -2.37 -3.63
N GLY A 40 26.28 -3.55 -3.12
CA GLY A 40 27.18 -4.66 -2.97
C GLY A 40 27.30 -5.56 -4.21
N SER A 41 27.60 -6.84 -3.98
CA SER A 41 27.77 -7.86 -5.01
C SER A 41 26.67 -8.92 -4.97
N VAL A 42 26.40 -9.55 -6.10
CA VAL A 42 25.53 -10.74 -6.16
C VAL A 42 26.33 -11.97 -5.73
N TYR A 43 25.71 -12.81 -4.91
CA TYR A 43 26.20 -14.14 -4.60
C TYR A 43 25.12 -15.17 -4.93
N VAL A 44 25.43 -16.08 -5.84
CA VAL A 44 24.52 -17.15 -6.26
C VAL A 44 24.80 -18.41 -5.44
N VAL A 45 23.84 -18.79 -4.59
CA VAL A 45 23.84 -20.09 -3.92
C VAL A 45 23.53 -21.15 -4.96
N SER A 46 24.49 -22.05 -5.18
CA SER A 46 24.49 -23.03 -6.28
C SER A 46 24.57 -24.48 -5.82
N ASN A 47 24.64 -24.71 -4.51
CA ASN A 47 24.55 -26.04 -3.91
C ASN A 47 23.83 -25.98 -2.56
N LEU A 48 23.46 -27.16 -2.05
CA LEU A 48 22.76 -27.32 -0.76
C LEU A 48 23.72 -27.75 0.37
N ASP A 49 25.03 -27.65 0.15
CA ASP A 49 26.02 -28.02 1.15
C ASP A 49 26.02 -27.00 2.31
N ASP A 50 26.31 -27.44 3.52
CA ASP A 50 26.36 -26.56 4.70
C ASP A 50 27.45 -25.48 4.58
N SER A 51 28.55 -25.80 3.90
CA SER A 51 29.70 -24.89 3.80
C SER A 51 30.51 -25.11 2.52
N GLY A 52 31.36 -24.13 2.20
CA GLY A 52 32.18 -24.12 0.99
C GLY A 52 31.66 -23.16 -0.06
N GLU A 53 32.40 -23.03 -1.15
CA GLU A 53 32.04 -22.17 -2.27
C GLU A 53 30.66 -22.57 -2.85
N GLY A 54 29.81 -21.60 -3.14
CA GLY A 54 28.46 -21.80 -3.64
C GLY A 54 27.42 -22.13 -2.56
N SER A 55 27.82 -22.32 -1.29
CA SER A 55 26.89 -22.57 -0.18
C SER A 55 26.24 -21.29 0.34
N LEU A 56 25.05 -21.42 0.94
CA LEU A 56 24.38 -20.31 1.62
C LEU A 56 25.24 -19.72 2.74
N ARG A 57 25.95 -20.57 3.49
CA ARG A 57 26.82 -20.15 4.60
C ARG A 57 27.97 -19.27 4.13
N ASP A 58 28.64 -19.64 3.05
CA ASP A 58 29.67 -18.78 2.46
C ASP A 58 29.05 -17.45 2.00
N GLY A 59 27.90 -17.52 1.33
CA GLY A 59 27.11 -16.36 0.92
C GLY A 59 26.88 -15.33 2.04
N VAL A 60 26.22 -15.73 3.13
CA VAL A 60 25.80 -14.83 4.21
C VAL A 60 26.92 -14.42 5.17
N SER A 61 28.07 -15.09 5.13
CA SER A 61 29.19 -14.82 6.03
C SER A 61 29.94 -13.51 5.73
N GLN A 62 29.74 -12.94 4.55
CA GLN A 62 30.37 -11.68 4.13
C GLN A 62 29.36 -10.56 3.97
N SER A 63 29.80 -9.33 4.23
CA SER A 63 28.96 -8.14 4.08
C SER A 63 28.78 -7.73 2.62
N ASP A 64 27.85 -6.81 2.38
CA ASP A 64 27.64 -6.17 1.06
C ASP A 64 27.27 -7.20 -0.02
N ARG A 65 26.35 -8.10 0.30
CA ARG A 65 25.95 -9.19 -0.59
C ARG A 65 24.44 -9.27 -0.76
N ILE A 66 24.04 -9.55 -2.00
CA ILE A 66 22.67 -9.95 -2.32
C ILE A 66 22.71 -11.43 -2.71
N ILE A 67 22.13 -12.23 -1.85
CA ILE A 67 22.06 -13.69 -1.95
C ILE A 67 20.82 -14.05 -2.77
N VAL A 68 21.08 -14.73 -3.89
CA VAL A 68 20.08 -15.34 -4.77
C VAL A 68 20.37 -16.84 -4.89
N PHE A 69 19.41 -17.61 -5.38
CA PHE A 69 19.48 -19.08 -5.38
C PHE A 69 19.27 -19.63 -6.78
N SER A 70 20.19 -20.47 -7.26
CA SER A 70 20.02 -21.26 -8.49
C SER A 70 19.66 -22.72 -8.22
N VAL A 71 19.49 -23.08 -6.93
CA VAL A 71 19.04 -24.38 -6.44
C VAL A 71 17.90 -24.19 -5.45
N GLY A 72 16.95 -25.11 -5.43
CA GLY A 72 15.93 -25.25 -4.40
C GLY A 72 16.19 -26.52 -3.59
N GLY A 73 15.68 -26.59 -2.37
CA GLY A 73 15.82 -27.76 -1.51
C GLY A 73 16.07 -27.46 -0.03
N VAL A 74 16.46 -28.51 0.70
CA VAL A 74 16.77 -28.44 2.13
C VAL A 74 18.28 -28.36 2.33
N ILE A 75 18.75 -27.27 2.95
CA ILE A 75 20.12 -27.09 3.41
C ILE A 75 20.19 -27.56 4.86
N ASN A 76 20.94 -28.62 5.12
CA ASN A 76 21.14 -29.14 6.47
C ASN A 76 22.37 -28.50 7.09
N ILE A 77 22.22 -27.87 8.25
CA ILE A 77 23.30 -27.18 8.94
C ILE A 77 23.63 -27.82 10.28
N GLU A 78 24.93 -27.96 10.58
CA GLU A 78 25.38 -28.48 11.88
C GLU A 78 25.53 -27.35 12.91
N ASP A 79 26.16 -26.26 12.49
CA ASP A 79 26.44 -25.09 13.32
C ASP A 79 25.51 -23.92 13.04
N ARG A 80 25.38 -23.00 14.01
CA ARG A 80 24.57 -21.79 13.86
C ARG A 80 24.99 -21.00 12.62
N MET A 81 24.02 -20.60 11.81
CA MET A 81 24.24 -19.67 10.69
C MET A 81 24.44 -18.27 11.25
N VAL A 82 25.55 -17.61 10.89
CA VAL A 82 25.84 -16.23 11.32
C VAL A 82 25.81 -15.34 10.10
N VAL A 83 24.93 -14.34 10.11
CA VAL A 83 24.73 -13.41 8.98
C VAL A 83 25.52 -12.13 9.21
N SER A 84 26.21 -11.67 8.17
CA SER A 84 26.99 -10.43 8.18
C SER A 84 26.12 -9.18 7.99
N SER A 85 26.72 -7.99 8.11
CA SER A 85 26.04 -6.71 7.84
C SER A 85 25.76 -6.49 6.35
N ARG A 86 24.74 -5.71 6.00
CA ARG A 86 24.39 -5.35 4.61
C ARG A 86 24.21 -6.59 3.71
N VAL A 87 23.43 -7.54 4.20
CA VAL A 87 23.08 -8.77 3.47
C VAL A 87 21.60 -8.72 3.09
N THR A 88 21.31 -8.92 1.81
CA THR A 88 19.96 -9.17 1.31
C THR A 88 19.82 -10.64 0.94
N ILE A 89 18.83 -11.34 1.46
CA ILE A 89 18.53 -12.74 1.12
C ILE A 89 17.18 -12.78 0.40
N LEU A 90 17.18 -13.17 -0.88
CA LEU A 90 16.00 -13.24 -1.72
C LEU A 90 15.60 -14.71 -1.96
N GLY A 91 15.00 -15.35 -0.95
CA GLY A 91 14.57 -16.75 -1.01
C GLY A 91 13.59 -17.05 -2.14
N GLN A 92 12.83 -16.05 -2.62
CA GLN A 92 11.93 -16.18 -3.75
C GLN A 92 12.63 -16.46 -5.08
N THR A 93 13.95 -16.29 -5.17
CA THR A 93 14.72 -16.62 -6.38
C THR A 93 14.98 -18.11 -6.53
N ALA A 94 14.84 -18.90 -5.45
CA ALA A 94 15.07 -20.33 -5.51
C ALA A 94 14.04 -21.03 -6.42
N PRO A 95 14.48 -21.97 -7.28
CA PRO A 95 13.58 -22.79 -8.08
C PRO A 95 12.78 -23.79 -7.24
N GLY A 96 11.81 -24.44 -7.88
CA GLY A 96 10.99 -25.49 -7.26
C GLY A 96 10.18 -24.98 -6.07
N ASP A 97 10.22 -25.71 -4.96
CA ASP A 97 9.51 -25.39 -3.73
C ASP A 97 10.26 -24.36 -2.84
N GLY A 98 11.36 -23.82 -3.34
CA GLY A 98 12.18 -22.82 -2.66
C GLY A 98 13.23 -23.42 -1.73
N ILE A 99 13.62 -22.67 -0.68
CA ILE A 99 14.70 -23.05 0.24
C ILE A 99 14.22 -23.17 1.67
N THR A 100 14.56 -24.31 2.28
CA THR A 100 14.46 -24.56 3.72
C THR A 100 15.85 -24.77 4.29
N VAL A 101 16.13 -24.15 5.42
CA VAL A 101 17.36 -24.39 6.18
C VAL A 101 17.01 -25.11 7.47
N TYR A 102 17.53 -26.31 7.64
CA TYR A 102 17.21 -27.21 8.75
C TYR A 102 18.44 -27.49 9.63
N GLY A 103 18.25 -27.37 10.94
CA GLY A 103 19.29 -27.60 11.93
C GLY A 103 19.73 -26.31 12.63
N ASN A 104 20.19 -26.47 13.86
CA ASN A 104 20.72 -25.41 14.74
C ASN A 104 19.88 -24.11 14.76
N GLY A 105 20.29 -23.05 14.07
CA GLY A 105 19.54 -21.79 14.07
C GLY A 105 20.35 -20.66 13.47
N TRP A 106 19.81 -19.45 13.52
CA TRP A 106 20.34 -18.27 12.83
C TRP A 106 20.61 -17.11 13.78
N SER A 107 21.76 -16.46 13.61
CA SER A 107 22.14 -15.24 14.31
C SER A 107 22.19 -14.07 13.33
N PHE A 108 21.39 -13.05 13.60
CA PHE A 108 21.49 -11.74 12.95
C PHE A 108 22.09 -10.69 13.90
N SER A 109 22.67 -11.10 15.04
CA SER A 109 23.42 -10.18 15.89
C SER A 109 24.58 -9.53 15.12
N ASN A 110 24.63 -8.19 15.13
CA ASN A 110 25.54 -7.35 14.34
C ASN A 110 25.33 -7.38 12.81
N ALA A 111 24.20 -7.91 12.33
CA ALA A 111 23.86 -7.93 10.91
C ALA A 111 23.17 -6.61 10.49
N ASP A 112 23.76 -5.46 10.83
CA ASP A 112 23.18 -4.15 10.50
C ASP A 112 22.76 -4.09 9.03
N GLU A 113 21.60 -3.49 8.74
CA GLU A 113 21.07 -3.31 7.38
C GLU A 113 20.70 -4.63 6.67
N ALA A 114 20.10 -5.60 7.36
CA ALA A 114 19.70 -6.87 6.76
C ALA A 114 18.29 -6.84 6.11
N ILE A 115 18.14 -7.50 4.96
CA ILE A 115 16.85 -7.75 4.31
C ILE A 115 16.72 -9.26 4.09
N VAL A 116 15.66 -9.89 4.57
CA VAL A 116 15.44 -11.33 4.41
C VAL A 116 14.02 -11.60 3.93
N ARG A 117 13.89 -12.33 2.82
CA ARG A 117 12.57 -12.65 2.24
C ARG A 117 12.40 -14.10 1.82
N TYR A 118 11.18 -14.62 1.96
CA TYR A 118 10.72 -15.91 1.36
C TYR A 118 11.61 -17.12 1.65
N ILE A 119 12.15 -17.25 2.87
CA ILE A 119 12.98 -18.38 3.30
C ILE A 119 12.40 -19.04 4.55
N ARG A 120 12.62 -20.36 4.68
CA ARG A 120 12.19 -21.16 5.84
C ARG A 120 13.39 -21.51 6.70
N ILE A 121 13.29 -21.27 8.00
CA ILE A 121 14.35 -21.53 8.99
C ILE A 121 13.78 -22.43 10.08
N ARG A 122 14.33 -23.65 10.16
CA ARG A 122 13.81 -24.72 11.01
C ARG A 122 14.92 -25.26 11.90
N MET A 123 14.81 -25.00 13.20
CA MET A 123 15.85 -25.39 14.14
C MET A 123 15.84 -26.90 14.45
N GLY A 124 14.69 -27.42 14.90
CA GLY A 124 14.46 -28.85 15.13
C GLY A 124 15.02 -29.38 16.46
N LYS A 125 14.58 -30.59 16.82
CA LYS A 125 14.92 -31.29 18.06
C LYS A 125 16.37 -31.77 18.12
N GLY A 126 17.04 -31.90 16.98
CA GLY A 126 18.47 -32.21 16.94
C GLY A 126 19.37 -31.05 17.38
N ALA A 127 18.87 -29.82 17.38
CA ALA A 127 19.66 -28.62 17.60
C ALA A 127 20.09 -28.38 19.06
N THR A 128 20.98 -27.40 19.25
CA THR A 128 21.47 -26.99 20.56
C THR A 128 20.33 -26.46 21.44
N SER A 129 20.12 -27.06 22.61
CA SER A 129 19.10 -26.62 23.57
C SER A 129 19.39 -25.23 24.13
N GLY A 130 18.36 -24.43 24.45
CA GLY A 130 18.55 -23.10 25.04
C GLY A 130 19.10 -22.07 24.05
N LYS A 131 18.80 -22.26 22.76
CA LYS A 131 19.13 -21.35 21.67
C LYS A 131 17.90 -21.09 20.82
N ASP A 132 17.85 -19.90 20.24
CA ASP A 132 16.74 -19.49 19.38
C ASP A 132 16.91 -20.01 17.96
N ALA A 133 15.79 -20.34 17.30
CA ALA A 133 15.80 -20.66 15.88
C ALA A 133 16.25 -19.45 15.05
N MET A 134 15.79 -18.26 15.40
CA MET A 134 16.33 -16.98 14.92
C MET A 134 16.49 -15.99 16.07
N GLY A 135 17.69 -15.42 16.21
CA GLY A 135 18.01 -14.50 17.30
C GLY A 135 18.77 -13.25 16.85
N ILE A 136 18.39 -12.11 17.42
CA ILE A 136 19.03 -10.80 17.25
C ILE A 136 19.30 -10.25 18.64
N ALA A 137 20.57 -10.03 19.00
CA ALA A 137 20.95 -9.45 20.30
C ALA A 137 21.44 -7.99 20.19
N GLU A 138 21.85 -7.58 18.99
CA GLU A 138 22.43 -6.28 18.67
C GLU A 138 22.43 -6.10 17.14
N GLY A 139 22.52 -4.85 16.68
CA GLY A 139 22.44 -4.48 15.26
C GLY A 139 21.15 -3.72 14.92
N ASN A 140 21.14 -3.04 13.78
CA ASN A 140 20.12 -2.05 13.46
C ASN A 140 19.57 -2.20 12.04
N ASN A 141 18.36 -1.69 11.83
CA ASN A 141 17.73 -1.56 10.51
C ASN A 141 17.62 -2.91 9.79
N MET A 142 16.75 -3.79 10.27
CA MET A 142 16.55 -5.11 9.65
C MET A 142 15.08 -5.36 9.34
N ILE A 143 14.83 -6.00 8.20
CA ILE A 143 13.47 -6.41 7.82
C ILE A 143 13.42 -7.88 7.40
N PHE A 144 12.45 -8.59 7.97
CA PHE A 144 12.13 -9.97 7.70
C PHE A 144 10.70 -10.00 7.14
N ASP A 145 10.55 -10.41 5.90
CA ASP A 145 9.26 -10.39 5.19
C ASP A 145 9.00 -11.75 4.57
N HIS A 146 7.83 -12.35 4.77
CA HIS A 146 7.53 -13.67 4.22
C HIS A 146 8.50 -14.77 4.66
N VAL A 147 8.98 -14.74 5.91
CA VAL A 147 9.81 -15.83 6.45
C VAL A 147 8.97 -16.80 7.26
N SER A 148 9.33 -18.08 7.23
CA SER A 148 8.73 -19.09 8.11
C SER A 148 9.79 -19.59 9.09
N VAL A 149 9.57 -19.41 10.38
CA VAL A 149 10.50 -19.82 11.43
C VAL A 149 9.80 -20.81 12.36
N SER A 150 10.45 -21.94 12.62
CA SER A 150 9.86 -23.05 13.38
C SER A 150 10.84 -23.73 14.32
N TRP A 151 10.26 -24.44 15.30
CA TRP A 151 10.95 -25.46 16.09
C TRP A 151 12.12 -24.96 16.92
N GLY A 152 11.98 -23.74 17.46
CA GLY A 152 12.93 -23.17 18.41
C GLY A 152 13.13 -24.05 19.64
N ARG A 153 14.36 -24.11 20.15
CA ARG A 153 14.74 -24.83 21.38
C ARG A 153 14.85 -23.94 22.61
N ASP A 154 14.64 -22.65 22.41
CA ASP A 154 14.38 -21.64 23.44
C ASP A 154 13.27 -20.72 22.91
N GLU A 155 13.58 -19.70 22.11
CA GLU A 155 12.59 -19.00 21.31
C GLU A 155 12.64 -19.36 19.82
N THR A 156 11.53 -19.14 19.12
CA THR A 156 11.49 -19.32 17.67
C THR A 156 12.08 -18.09 16.98
N PHE A 157 11.65 -16.88 17.36
CA PHE A 157 12.20 -15.63 16.85
C PHE A 157 12.35 -14.61 17.99
N SER A 158 13.58 -14.25 18.35
CA SER A 158 13.84 -13.28 19.43
C SER A 158 14.64 -12.06 18.96
N ILE A 159 14.26 -10.89 19.48
CA ILE A 159 14.92 -9.59 19.27
C ILE A 159 15.18 -9.01 20.66
N ASN A 160 16.45 -8.89 21.03
CA ASN A 160 16.88 -8.56 22.38
C ASN A 160 17.99 -7.50 22.36
N GLY A 161 18.31 -7.00 23.56
CA GLY A 161 19.48 -6.16 23.80
C GLY A 161 19.32 -4.76 23.20
N GLU A 162 20.34 -4.31 22.49
CA GLU A 162 20.41 -2.97 21.91
C GLU A 162 19.98 -2.95 20.43
N ALA A 163 19.30 -4.01 19.95
CA ALA A 163 18.86 -4.08 18.57
C ALA A 163 17.81 -3.01 18.27
N ALA A 164 17.93 -2.27 17.17
CA ALA A 164 16.99 -1.19 16.85
C ALA A 164 16.47 -1.24 15.42
N ASN A 165 15.33 -0.63 15.20
CA ASN A 165 14.67 -0.51 13.90
C ASN A 165 14.45 -1.85 13.19
N ILE A 166 13.68 -2.73 13.81
CA ILE A 166 13.44 -4.07 13.26
C ILE A 166 11.99 -4.20 12.81
N THR A 167 11.77 -4.86 11.67
CA THR A 167 10.42 -5.24 11.23
C THR A 167 10.37 -6.72 10.89
N VAL A 168 9.35 -7.41 11.43
CA VAL A 168 8.93 -8.72 10.97
C VAL A 168 7.52 -8.57 10.41
N GLN A 169 7.35 -8.85 9.12
CA GLN A 169 6.05 -8.74 8.46
C GLN A 169 5.71 -9.97 7.62
N ASN A 170 4.41 -10.24 7.45
CA ASN A 170 3.91 -11.31 6.58
C ASN A 170 4.56 -12.67 6.87
N SER A 171 4.95 -12.96 8.11
CA SER A 171 5.79 -14.12 8.45
C SER A 171 5.07 -15.14 9.34
N ILE A 172 5.53 -16.39 9.33
CA ILE A 172 5.04 -17.45 10.23
C ILE A 172 6.07 -17.70 11.33
N ILE A 173 5.63 -17.66 12.59
CA ILE A 173 6.43 -17.96 13.78
C ILE A 173 5.71 -19.08 14.53
N SER A 174 6.26 -20.28 14.43
CA SER A 174 5.50 -21.51 14.69
C SER A 174 6.21 -22.50 15.59
N GLN A 175 5.42 -23.24 16.38
CA GLN A 175 5.82 -24.51 16.99
C GLN A 175 7.20 -24.48 17.68
N GLY A 176 7.45 -23.53 18.58
CA GLY A 176 8.56 -23.66 19.52
C GLY A 176 8.47 -25.01 20.23
N LEU A 177 9.57 -25.76 20.33
CA LEU A 177 9.52 -27.12 20.86
C LEU A 177 9.45 -27.12 22.39
N GLU A 178 8.61 -27.98 22.94
CA GLU A 178 8.64 -28.27 24.38
C GLU A 178 10.03 -28.82 24.80
N THR A 179 10.52 -28.51 26.00
CA THR A 179 9.78 -27.99 27.17
C THR A 179 9.72 -26.45 27.29
N HIS A 180 10.31 -25.70 26.35
CA HIS A 180 10.31 -24.23 26.38
C HIS A 180 9.72 -23.66 25.08
N SER A 181 8.52 -24.10 24.72
CA SER A 181 7.81 -23.70 23.50
C SER A 181 7.47 -22.21 23.49
N CYS A 182 8.27 -21.39 22.80
CA CYS A 182 8.11 -19.94 22.75
C CYS A 182 8.07 -19.40 21.32
N GLY A 183 7.14 -18.47 21.06
CA GLY A 183 7.11 -17.71 19.80
C GLY A 183 8.29 -16.76 19.69
N GLY A 184 8.44 -15.85 20.65
CA GLY A 184 9.52 -14.86 20.62
C GLY A 184 9.54 -13.86 21.76
N LEU A 185 10.74 -13.44 22.17
CA LEU A 185 10.96 -12.31 23.07
C LEU A 185 11.34 -11.07 22.26
N MET A 186 10.59 -9.99 22.42
CA MET A 186 10.88 -8.66 21.87
C MET A 186 11.28 -7.77 23.04
N GLN A 187 12.58 -7.62 23.28
CA GLN A 187 13.15 -6.86 24.40
C GLN A 187 14.17 -5.84 23.90
N THR A 188 13.67 -4.70 23.43
CA THR A 188 14.48 -3.55 23.03
C THR A 188 13.68 -2.26 23.07
N ASP A 189 14.35 -1.15 23.40
CA ASP A 189 13.80 0.20 23.28
C ASP A 189 14.00 0.80 21.87
N GLY A 190 14.74 0.11 21.00
CA GLY A 190 15.07 0.53 19.64
C GLY A 190 13.95 0.39 18.61
N GLY A 191 12.79 -0.14 19.02
CA GLY A 191 11.58 -0.25 18.18
C GLY A 191 11.51 -1.51 17.32
N VAL A 192 10.42 -2.26 17.49
CA VAL A 192 10.10 -3.46 16.71
C VAL A 192 8.68 -3.36 16.14
N SER A 193 8.54 -3.47 14.82
CA SER A 193 7.25 -3.63 14.14
C SER A 193 6.98 -5.10 13.84
N LEU A 194 5.77 -5.55 14.17
CA LEU A 194 5.26 -6.88 13.90
C LEU A 194 3.94 -6.74 13.14
N PHE A 195 3.94 -7.02 11.84
CA PHE A 195 2.79 -6.79 10.96
C PHE A 195 2.33 -8.03 10.23
N ARG A 196 1.03 -8.37 10.31
CA ARG A 196 0.44 -9.44 9.48
C ARG A 196 1.21 -10.76 9.61
N ASN A 197 1.72 -11.04 10.80
CA ASN A 197 2.38 -12.30 11.09
C ASN A 197 1.36 -13.31 11.64
N LEU A 198 1.66 -14.59 11.43
CA LEU A 198 1.02 -15.70 12.11
C LEU A 198 1.93 -16.18 13.23
N TYR A 199 1.43 -16.11 14.47
CA TYR A 199 1.98 -16.87 15.59
C TYR A 199 1.09 -18.09 15.82
N ILE A 200 1.65 -19.29 15.73
CA ILE A 200 0.87 -20.54 15.81
C ILE A 200 1.56 -21.59 16.66
N ASP A 201 0.79 -22.28 17.50
CA ASP A 201 1.21 -23.49 18.22
C ASP A 201 2.45 -23.30 19.11
N ASN A 202 2.63 -22.10 19.67
CA ASN A 202 3.62 -21.87 20.73
C ASN A 202 2.94 -21.75 22.10
N LYS A 203 3.52 -22.38 23.12
CA LYS A 203 2.96 -22.37 24.48
C LYS A 203 2.89 -20.97 25.08
N THR A 204 3.87 -20.13 24.80
CA THR A 204 4.05 -18.82 25.46
C THR A 204 4.80 -17.83 24.56
N ARG A 205 4.85 -16.57 24.97
CA ARG A 205 5.58 -15.47 24.31
C ARG A 205 5.19 -15.33 22.83
N ASN A 206 3.94 -14.98 22.53
CA ASN A 206 3.38 -14.90 21.17
C ASN A 206 3.07 -13.48 20.59
N PRO A 207 3.87 -12.43 20.81
CA PRO A 207 5.19 -12.36 21.45
C PRO A 207 5.12 -12.09 22.97
N LYS A 208 6.28 -12.10 23.62
CA LYS A 208 6.48 -11.38 24.89
C LYS A 208 7.19 -10.06 24.61
N VAL A 209 6.60 -8.96 25.06
CA VAL A 209 7.10 -7.61 24.74
C VAL A 209 7.67 -6.94 25.97
N LYS A 210 8.78 -6.25 25.75
CA LYS A 210 9.47 -5.32 26.65
C LYS A 210 10.11 -4.21 25.82
N GLY A 211 9.90 -2.95 26.20
CA GLY A 211 10.38 -1.79 25.45
C GLY A 211 9.37 -1.34 24.38
N VAL A 212 9.84 -0.98 23.19
CA VAL A 212 9.03 -0.32 22.15
C VAL A 212 8.54 -1.29 21.08
N ASN A 213 7.22 -1.41 20.91
CA ASN A 213 6.63 -2.33 19.96
C ASN A 213 5.40 -1.78 19.22
N GLU A 214 5.27 -2.18 17.96
CA GLU A 214 4.15 -1.87 17.09
C GLU A 214 3.60 -3.19 16.54
N PHE A 215 2.50 -3.67 17.13
CA PHE A 215 1.90 -4.99 16.88
C PHE A 215 0.54 -4.81 16.20
N THR A 216 0.54 -4.84 14.87
CA THR A 216 -0.66 -4.53 14.08
C THR A 216 -1.02 -5.63 13.09
N ASN A 217 -2.31 -5.98 13.04
CA ASN A 217 -2.90 -6.95 12.11
C ASN A 217 -2.28 -8.36 12.12
N ASN A 218 -1.75 -8.81 13.25
CA ASN A 218 -1.26 -10.18 13.40
C ASN A 218 -2.40 -11.14 13.76
N VAL A 219 -2.20 -12.42 13.44
CA VAL A 219 -3.05 -13.53 13.89
C VAL A 219 -2.25 -14.35 14.88
N VAL A 220 -2.85 -14.64 16.03
CA VAL A 220 -2.27 -15.53 17.04
C VAL A 220 -3.22 -16.70 17.25
N TYR A 221 -2.75 -17.92 17.02
CA TYR A 221 -3.55 -19.13 17.01
C TYR A 221 -3.00 -20.18 17.98
N ASN A 222 -3.89 -20.81 18.76
CA ASN A 222 -3.60 -22.00 19.58
C ASN A 222 -2.37 -21.87 20.50
N TRP A 223 -2.30 -20.78 21.28
CA TRP A 223 -1.26 -20.62 22.30
C TRP A 223 -1.50 -21.56 23.49
N GLY A 224 -0.49 -21.74 24.35
CA GLY A 224 -0.59 -22.50 25.61
C GLY A 224 -0.78 -21.62 26.85
N GLY A 225 -0.30 -22.09 28.01
CA GLY A 225 -0.47 -21.39 29.30
C GLY A 225 0.24 -20.03 29.46
N GLY A 226 0.97 -19.56 28.44
CA GLY A 226 1.60 -18.24 28.45
C GLY A 226 0.76 -17.10 27.88
N GLY A 227 -0.33 -17.41 27.18
CA GLY A 227 -1.14 -16.39 26.48
C GLY A 227 -0.70 -16.15 25.05
N GLY A 228 -1.58 -15.49 24.30
CA GLY A 228 -1.36 -15.02 22.94
C GLY A 228 -0.49 -13.76 22.88
N TYR A 229 -0.39 -12.99 23.95
CA TYR A 229 0.49 -11.84 24.06
C TYR A 229 0.88 -11.62 25.52
N ILE A 230 2.18 -11.50 25.81
CA ILE A 230 2.68 -11.22 27.16
C ILE A 230 3.11 -9.76 27.27
N ALA A 231 2.39 -9.00 28.08
CA ALA A 231 2.59 -7.56 28.30
C ALA A 231 3.51 -7.25 29.50
N GLY A 232 4.65 -7.93 29.57
CA GLY A 232 5.76 -7.61 30.50
C GLY A 232 5.54 -7.92 32.00
N ASP A 233 6.45 -8.74 32.56
CA ASP A 233 6.51 -9.13 34.00
C ASP A 233 7.86 -8.70 34.61
N SER A 234 8.33 -7.49 34.31
CA SER A 234 9.61 -6.95 34.82
C SER A 234 9.55 -5.45 35.01
N SER A 235 10.37 -4.90 35.90
CA SER A 235 10.36 -3.51 36.39
C SER A 235 10.70 -2.40 35.37
N GLY A 236 10.66 -2.67 34.08
CA GLY A 236 11.02 -1.71 33.02
C GLY A 236 9.79 -1.26 32.24
N ALA A 237 9.71 0.03 31.94
CA ALA A 237 8.60 0.58 31.17
C ALA A 237 8.59 0.03 29.75
N SER A 238 7.40 -0.29 29.23
CA SER A 238 7.19 -0.74 27.84
C SER A 238 6.09 0.09 27.19
N TYR A 239 6.19 0.31 25.88
CA TYR A 239 5.29 1.16 25.11
C TYR A 239 4.90 0.44 23.83
N ALA A 240 3.62 0.07 23.73
CA ALA A 240 3.14 -0.74 22.62
C ALA A 240 1.89 -0.17 21.97
N ASN A 241 1.83 -0.19 20.65
CA ASN A 241 0.58 -0.12 19.90
C ASN A 241 0.15 -1.55 19.57
N ILE A 242 -1.10 -1.91 19.87
CA ILE A 242 -1.68 -3.25 19.67
C ILE A 242 -3.00 -3.06 18.92
N ILE A 243 -2.98 -3.19 17.60
CA ILE A 243 -4.09 -2.71 16.75
C ILE A 243 -4.55 -3.78 15.75
N GLY A 244 -5.86 -4.00 15.65
CA GLY A 244 -6.43 -4.80 14.56
C GLY A 244 -6.00 -6.26 14.52
N ASN A 245 -5.51 -6.83 15.62
CA ASN A 245 -5.05 -8.22 15.69
C ASN A 245 -6.23 -9.19 15.94
N TYR A 246 -6.06 -10.45 15.57
CA TYR A 246 -7.04 -11.51 15.82
C TYR A 246 -6.40 -12.65 16.62
N PHE A 247 -6.93 -12.91 17.82
CA PHE A 247 -6.52 -14.00 18.70
C PHE A 247 -7.54 -15.13 18.63
N ILE A 248 -7.13 -16.33 18.21
CA ILE A 248 -8.01 -17.50 18.02
C ILE A 248 -7.56 -18.62 18.95
N SER A 249 -8.42 -19.02 19.88
CA SER A 249 -8.15 -20.15 20.78
C SER A 249 -8.11 -21.47 20.02
N GLY A 250 -7.23 -22.37 20.42
CA GLY A 250 -7.15 -23.73 19.89
C GLY A 250 -7.08 -24.79 20.98
N PRO A 251 -6.81 -26.07 20.63
CA PRO A 251 -6.83 -27.19 21.58
C PRO A 251 -5.86 -27.07 22.76
N SER A 252 -4.78 -26.30 22.60
CA SER A 252 -3.75 -26.06 23.62
C SER A 252 -4.01 -24.82 24.47
N THR A 253 -5.00 -23.99 24.09
CA THR A 253 -5.31 -22.73 24.76
C THR A 253 -5.90 -22.95 26.14
N SER A 254 -5.18 -22.45 27.15
CA SER A 254 -5.54 -22.63 28.57
C SER A 254 -5.66 -21.32 29.36
N VAL A 255 -5.38 -20.18 28.73
CA VAL A 255 -5.46 -18.84 29.31
C VAL A 255 -5.90 -17.83 28.24
N THR A 256 -6.34 -16.64 28.66
CA THR A 256 -6.79 -15.55 27.79
C THR A 256 -5.68 -15.05 26.84
N ALA A 257 -6.08 -14.31 25.81
CA ALA A 257 -5.17 -13.73 24.80
C ALA A 257 -4.05 -12.91 25.45
N PHE A 258 -4.36 -11.97 26.34
CA PHE A 258 -3.36 -11.13 27.01
C PHE A 258 -3.08 -11.63 28.43
N THR A 259 -1.80 -11.68 28.80
CA THR A 259 -1.38 -12.04 30.16
C THR A 259 -0.23 -11.17 30.67
N ARG A 260 -0.10 -11.13 32.00
CA ARG A 260 1.03 -10.52 32.72
C ARG A 260 1.31 -9.07 32.30
N GLY A 261 0.25 -8.28 32.19
CA GLY A 261 0.36 -6.82 32.14
C GLY A 261 0.71 -6.25 33.50
N SER A 262 1.20 -5.01 33.49
CA SER A 262 1.47 -4.24 34.71
C SER A 262 1.30 -2.74 34.44
N ALA A 263 1.36 -1.94 35.50
CA ALA A 263 1.34 -0.48 35.40
C ALA A 263 2.54 0.12 34.64
N ASP A 264 3.60 -0.67 34.44
CA ASP A 264 4.79 -0.27 33.67
C ASP A 264 4.64 -0.60 32.16
N PHE A 265 3.56 -1.29 31.76
CA PHE A 265 3.31 -1.59 30.35
C PHE A 265 2.21 -0.68 29.80
N HIS A 266 2.60 0.30 28.99
CA HIS A 266 1.74 1.34 28.43
C HIS A 266 1.26 0.97 27.02
N GLY A 267 0.10 0.31 26.95
CA GLY A 267 -0.49 -0.18 25.71
C GLY A 267 -1.56 0.76 25.14
N TYR A 268 -1.41 1.18 23.89
CA TYR A 268 -2.53 1.70 23.10
C TYR A 268 -3.18 0.52 22.36
N VAL A 269 -4.49 0.34 22.56
CA VAL A 269 -5.24 -0.78 22.00
C VAL A 269 -6.40 -0.29 21.14
N GLU A 270 -6.60 -0.91 19.98
CA GLU A 270 -7.68 -0.57 19.07
C GLU A 270 -8.07 -1.82 18.26
N THR A 271 -9.37 -2.09 18.14
CA THR A 271 -9.94 -3.09 17.20
C THR A 271 -9.32 -4.49 17.26
N ASN A 272 -8.92 -5.00 18.44
CA ASN A 272 -8.42 -6.38 18.54
C ASN A 272 -9.56 -7.35 18.78
N PHE A 273 -9.59 -8.48 18.08
CA PHE A 273 -10.60 -9.51 18.23
C PHE A 273 -10.06 -10.72 19.00
N TYR A 274 -10.92 -11.34 19.79
CA TYR A 274 -10.63 -12.60 20.46
C TYR A 274 -11.76 -13.59 20.23
N ASP A 275 -11.40 -14.77 19.74
CA ASP A 275 -12.25 -15.94 19.66
C ASP A 275 -11.86 -16.93 20.77
N PRO A 276 -12.65 -17.00 21.86
CA PRO A 276 -12.38 -17.91 22.97
C PRO A 276 -12.83 -19.35 22.70
N ASP A 277 -13.63 -19.58 21.65
CA ASP A 277 -14.39 -20.82 21.48
C ASP A 277 -13.79 -21.66 20.34
N PRO A 278 -13.08 -22.78 20.63
CA PRO A 278 -12.56 -23.68 19.61
C PRO A 278 -13.67 -24.56 19.01
N ASP A 279 -14.66 -23.96 18.35
CA ASP A 279 -15.90 -24.60 17.92
C ASP A 279 -16.01 -24.83 16.40
N GLY A 280 -14.97 -24.44 15.64
CA GLY A 280 -14.91 -24.59 14.20
C GLY A 280 -15.54 -23.43 13.42
N LYS A 281 -15.79 -22.29 14.09
CA LYS A 281 -16.23 -21.05 13.44
C LYS A 281 -15.27 -19.92 13.80
N LEU A 282 -15.08 -18.99 12.86
CA LEU A 282 -14.42 -17.72 13.11
C LEU A 282 -15.49 -16.72 13.51
N ASN A 283 -15.77 -16.61 14.82
CA ASN A 283 -16.85 -15.80 15.36
C ASN A 283 -16.47 -15.06 16.64
N GLY A 284 -15.17 -14.82 16.83
CA GLY A 284 -14.63 -13.92 17.82
C GLY A 284 -15.19 -12.51 17.71
N SER A 285 -15.04 -11.78 18.81
CA SER A 285 -15.55 -10.42 18.96
C SER A 285 -14.46 -9.45 19.37
N GLU A 286 -14.68 -8.15 19.14
CA GLU A 286 -13.79 -7.11 19.63
C GLU A 286 -13.62 -7.20 21.16
N LEU A 287 -12.37 -7.20 21.61
CA LEU A 287 -12.01 -7.08 23.01
C LEU A 287 -12.28 -5.65 23.48
N GLU A 288 -13.13 -5.52 24.49
CA GLU A 288 -13.32 -4.23 25.17
C GLU A 288 -11.99 -3.77 25.78
N ALA A 289 -11.61 -2.52 25.50
CA ALA A 289 -10.43 -1.86 26.04
C ALA A 289 -10.53 -1.66 27.57
N SER A 290 -10.18 -2.70 28.33
CA SER A 290 -10.09 -2.69 29.78
C SER A 290 -8.80 -3.36 30.26
N ASP A 291 -8.30 -2.94 31.42
CA ASP A 291 -7.12 -3.55 32.05
C ASP A 291 -7.25 -5.08 32.16
N THR A 292 -8.44 -5.56 32.54
CA THR A 292 -8.74 -6.97 32.79
C THR A 292 -8.65 -7.79 31.50
N ASN A 293 -9.20 -7.30 30.38
CA ASN A 293 -9.13 -7.99 29.09
C ASN A 293 -7.72 -7.98 28.49
N TYR A 294 -6.93 -6.96 28.84
CA TYR A 294 -5.55 -6.77 28.36
C TYR A 294 -4.51 -7.19 29.42
N GLY A 295 -4.84 -8.18 30.25
CA GLY A 295 -3.88 -8.85 31.12
C GLY A 295 -3.36 -8.02 32.29
N GLY A 296 -3.95 -6.86 32.59
CA GLY A 296 -3.59 -5.93 33.66
C GLY A 296 -2.66 -4.79 33.23
N MET A 297 -2.47 -4.57 31.93
CA MET A 297 -1.60 -3.50 31.43
C MET A 297 -2.23 -2.10 31.60
N ASP A 298 -1.40 -1.07 31.67
CA ASP A 298 -1.82 0.33 31.64
C ASP A 298 -2.27 0.72 30.23
N LEU A 299 -3.57 0.95 30.05
CA LEU A 299 -4.13 1.34 28.75
C LEU A 299 -4.07 2.86 28.57
N VAL A 300 -3.35 3.29 27.54
CA VAL A 300 -3.21 4.71 27.19
C VAL A 300 -4.18 5.13 26.10
N SER A 301 -4.65 6.37 26.14
CA SER A 301 -5.66 6.90 25.20
C SER A 301 -5.08 7.47 23.90
N THR A 302 -3.76 7.67 23.85
CA THR A 302 -3.06 8.25 22.71
C THR A 302 -2.18 7.19 22.07
N LYS A 303 -2.40 6.95 20.78
CA LYS A 303 -1.54 6.09 19.96
C LYS A 303 -0.12 6.62 19.98
N HIS A 304 0.86 5.73 20.17
CA HIS A 304 2.27 6.09 20.09
C HIS A 304 2.65 6.40 18.63
N ASP A 305 3.45 7.44 18.42
CA ASP A 305 3.87 7.88 17.07
C ASP A 305 5.01 7.01 16.54
N TYR A 306 4.66 5.80 16.11
CA TYR A 306 5.57 4.81 15.54
C TYR A 306 5.36 4.67 14.03
N PRO A 307 6.38 4.18 13.28
CA PRO A 307 6.21 3.76 11.90
C PRO A 307 5.16 2.63 11.81
N ALA A 308 3.94 2.99 11.45
CA ALA A 308 2.81 2.08 11.35
C ALA A 308 2.66 1.49 9.93
N VAL A 309 1.82 0.47 9.81
CA VAL A 309 1.30 0.03 8.51
C VAL A 309 0.64 1.20 7.80
N ALA A 310 0.78 1.27 6.48
CA ALA A 310 0.16 2.32 5.68
C ALA A 310 -1.37 2.11 5.57
N TYR A 311 -1.85 0.89 5.83
CA TYR A 311 -3.25 0.51 5.90
C TYR A 311 -3.46 -0.51 7.02
N THR A 312 -4.31 -0.15 7.98
CA THR A 312 -4.73 -1.03 9.07
C THR A 312 -5.96 -1.80 8.61
N MET A 313 -5.82 -3.11 8.46
CA MET A 313 -6.90 -4.04 8.12
C MET A 313 -7.89 -4.16 9.27
N THR A 314 -9.13 -4.52 8.97
CA THR A 314 -10.01 -5.10 10.00
C THR A 314 -9.45 -6.45 10.46
N PRO A 315 -9.77 -6.93 11.67
CA PRO A 315 -9.29 -8.24 12.13
C PRO A 315 -9.67 -9.40 11.21
N ASP A 316 -10.88 -9.42 10.64
CA ASP A 316 -11.31 -10.46 9.69
C ASP A 316 -10.49 -10.43 8.38
N GLU A 317 -10.19 -9.22 7.89
CA GLU A 317 -9.28 -9.05 6.75
C GLU A 317 -7.86 -9.47 7.09
N ALA A 318 -7.40 -9.21 8.32
CA ALA A 318 -6.10 -9.67 8.78
C ALA A 318 -6.02 -11.21 8.79
N VAL A 319 -7.06 -11.92 9.25
CA VAL A 319 -7.12 -13.40 9.17
C VAL A 319 -7.04 -13.88 7.73
N THR A 320 -7.85 -13.29 6.84
CA THR A 320 -7.84 -13.65 5.41
C THR A 320 -6.45 -13.42 4.81
N TYR A 321 -5.90 -12.23 5.00
CA TYR A 321 -4.59 -11.87 4.45
C TYR A 321 -3.47 -12.77 5.00
N VAL A 322 -3.44 -13.02 6.32
CA VAL A 322 -2.40 -13.85 6.94
C VAL A 322 -2.47 -15.29 6.46
N THR A 323 -3.67 -15.87 6.34
CA THR A 323 -3.81 -17.24 5.82
C THR A 323 -3.40 -17.36 4.35
N GLU A 324 -3.56 -16.31 3.55
CA GLU A 324 -3.15 -16.29 2.14
C GLU A 324 -1.67 -15.99 1.95
N HIS A 325 -1.11 -15.07 2.73
CA HIS A 325 0.19 -14.46 2.43
C HIS A 325 1.28 -14.73 3.45
N ALA A 326 0.99 -15.14 4.70
CA ALA A 326 2.06 -15.27 5.69
C ALA A 326 3.03 -16.44 5.38
N GLY A 327 4.28 -16.25 5.80
CA GLY A 327 5.38 -17.20 5.65
C GLY A 327 6.02 -17.13 4.28
N ALA A 328 6.84 -18.13 3.93
CA ALA A 328 7.38 -18.29 2.59
C ALA A 328 6.28 -18.74 1.61
N SER A 329 5.35 -17.82 1.32
CA SER A 329 4.03 -18.07 0.73
C SER A 329 4.01 -18.10 -0.80
N LYS A 330 5.10 -17.70 -1.47
CA LYS A 330 5.27 -17.87 -2.92
C LYS A 330 5.01 -19.31 -3.34
N VAL A 331 5.61 -20.26 -2.61
CA VAL A 331 5.32 -21.69 -2.72
C VAL A 331 5.40 -22.27 -1.32
N ARG A 332 4.29 -22.53 -0.62
CA ARG A 332 4.35 -23.14 0.72
C ARG A 332 4.76 -24.60 0.64
N ASP A 333 5.56 -25.03 1.60
CA ASP A 333 5.88 -26.45 1.75
C ASP A 333 4.87 -27.18 2.63
N GLY A 334 5.12 -28.46 2.88
CA GLY A 334 4.21 -29.32 3.63
C GLY A 334 3.95 -28.87 5.07
N VAL A 335 4.91 -28.21 5.73
CA VAL A 335 4.72 -27.76 7.12
C VAL A 335 3.92 -26.47 7.15
N ASP A 336 4.31 -25.47 6.34
CA ASP A 336 3.57 -24.20 6.27
C ASP A 336 2.12 -24.43 5.82
N THR A 337 1.91 -25.35 4.85
CA THR A 337 0.57 -25.73 4.39
C THR A 337 -0.27 -26.35 5.51
N GLN A 338 0.32 -27.24 6.32
CA GLN A 338 -0.37 -27.85 7.47
C GLN A 338 -0.72 -26.81 8.54
N LEU A 339 0.20 -25.90 8.85
CA LEU A 339 -0.04 -24.82 9.82
C LEU A 339 -1.19 -23.90 9.38
N ILE A 340 -1.21 -23.49 8.10
CA ILE A 340 -2.32 -22.69 7.56
C ILE A 340 -3.64 -23.48 7.60
N ALA A 341 -3.62 -24.77 7.23
CA ALA A 341 -4.79 -25.60 7.31
C ALA A 341 -5.37 -25.65 8.74
N GLN A 342 -4.51 -25.81 9.75
CA GLN A 342 -4.90 -25.76 11.16
C GLN A 342 -5.57 -24.45 11.55
N VAL A 343 -5.01 -23.29 11.16
CA VAL A 343 -5.66 -21.98 11.43
C VAL A 343 -7.09 -21.94 10.89
N THR A 344 -7.29 -22.44 9.67
CA THR A 344 -8.62 -22.43 9.00
C THR A 344 -9.62 -23.44 9.57
N THR A 345 -9.21 -24.24 10.55
CA THR A 345 -10.13 -25.07 11.34
C THR A 345 -10.82 -24.30 12.45
N TRP A 346 -10.44 -23.03 12.65
CA TRP A 346 -11.03 -22.10 13.62
C TRP A 346 -11.08 -22.71 15.02
N GLY A 347 -9.92 -23.18 15.49
CA GLY A 347 -9.70 -23.62 16.86
C GLY A 347 -9.87 -25.12 17.10
N THR A 348 -10.30 -25.90 16.10
CA THR A 348 -10.53 -27.34 16.31
C THR A 348 -9.28 -28.21 16.18
N GLU A 349 -8.23 -27.72 15.51
CA GLU A 349 -6.93 -28.41 15.36
C GLU A 349 -5.74 -27.55 15.86
N GLY A 350 -4.56 -28.16 15.97
CA GLY A 350 -3.32 -27.53 16.41
C GLY A 350 -2.79 -28.15 17.70
N GLU A 351 -1.47 -28.15 17.87
CA GLU A 351 -0.82 -28.82 19.01
C GLU A 351 0.53 -28.23 19.40
N LEU A 352 0.82 -28.22 20.70
CA LEU A 352 2.18 -27.98 21.20
C LEU A 352 3.01 -29.24 21.03
N ILE A 353 4.04 -29.17 20.20
CA ILE A 353 4.88 -30.33 19.87
C ILE A 353 6.22 -30.34 20.63
N SER A 354 6.77 -31.54 20.80
CA SER A 354 8.13 -31.76 21.34
C SER A 354 9.11 -32.29 20.27
N ASP A 355 8.59 -32.62 19.09
CA ASP A 355 9.32 -33.32 18.03
C ASP A 355 8.66 -33.01 16.67
N GLU A 356 9.42 -32.36 15.78
CA GLU A 356 9.02 -32.00 14.42
C GLU A 356 8.70 -33.21 13.53
N ALA A 357 9.06 -34.44 13.93
CA ALA A 357 8.66 -35.64 13.21
C ALA A 357 7.13 -35.78 13.07
N THR A 358 6.36 -35.20 13.99
CA THR A 358 4.89 -35.12 13.92
C THR A 358 4.39 -34.34 12.71
N MET A 359 5.18 -33.37 12.24
CA MET A 359 4.90 -32.56 11.05
C MET A 359 5.55 -33.12 9.77
N GLY A 360 6.20 -34.28 9.85
CA GLY A 360 6.98 -34.86 8.75
C GLY A 360 8.45 -34.40 8.71
N GLY A 361 8.95 -33.77 9.78
CA GLY A 361 10.31 -33.19 9.81
C GLY A 361 10.44 -32.00 8.85
N PRO A 362 11.67 -31.61 8.44
CA PRO A 362 11.87 -30.50 7.50
C PRO A 362 11.23 -30.72 6.12
N GLY A 363 10.76 -31.94 5.83
CA GLY A 363 10.18 -32.34 4.56
C GLY A 363 11.23 -32.59 3.47
N ASP A 364 10.78 -33.19 2.38
CA ASP A 364 11.50 -33.16 1.10
C ASP A 364 10.90 -32.02 0.27
N LEU A 365 11.75 -31.12 -0.21
CA LEU A 365 11.37 -30.07 -1.16
C LEU A 365 11.76 -30.51 -2.56
N ASP A 366 10.87 -30.33 -3.54
CA ASP A 366 11.27 -30.43 -4.94
C ASP A 366 12.18 -29.24 -5.26
N GLY A 367 13.48 -29.51 -5.47
CA GLY A 367 14.45 -28.46 -5.79
C GLY A 367 14.26 -27.84 -7.17
N GLY A 368 13.38 -28.40 -8.00
CA GLY A 368 13.14 -27.95 -9.36
C GLY A 368 14.38 -28.10 -10.26
N SER A 369 14.31 -27.49 -11.43
CA SER A 369 15.45 -27.37 -12.34
C SER A 369 16.19 -26.06 -12.11
N THR A 370 17.52 -26.12 -12.08
CA THR A 370 18.37 -24.92 -12.10
C THR A 370 18.01 -24.04 -13.30
N PRO A 371 17.58 -22.79 -13.08
CA PRO A 371 17.28 -21.86 -14.15
C PRO A 371 18.53 -21.57 -14.99
N VAL A 372 18.33 -21.27 -16.27
CA VAL A 372 19.43 -20.80 -17.14
C VAL A 372 19.65 -19.32 -16.86
N ASP A 373 20.89 -18.97 -16.57
CA ASP A 373 21.39 -17.61 -16.39
C ASP A 373 22.66 -17.52 -17.24
N THR A 374 22.53 -16.90 -18.42
CA THR A 374 23.54 -16.93 -19.48
C THR A 374 24.74 -16.04 -19.17
N ASP A 375 24.55 -14.93 -18.45
CA ASP A 375 25.63 -14.00 -18.10
C ASP A 375 26.14 -14.12 -16.65
N GLY A 376 25.46 -14.93 -15.83
CA GLY A 376 25.84 -15.25 -14.47
C GLY A 376 25.60 -14.11 -13.48
N ASP A 377 24.69 -13.19 -13.78
CA ASP A 377 24.42 -12.03 -12.93
C ASP A 377 23.41 -12.27 -11.80
N GLY A 378 22.86 -13.49 -11.74
CA GLY A 378 21.94 -13.97 -10.71
C GLY A 378 20.45 -13.75 -11.03
N ILE A 379 20.11 -13.29 -12.23
CA ILE A 379 18.73 -13.22 -12.74
C ILE A 379 18.56 -14.27 -13.86
N PRO A 380 17.57 -15.17 -13.79
CA PRO A 380 17.34 -16.12 -14.87
C PRO A 380 16.91 -15.47 -16.21
N ASP A 381 17.37 -16.07 -17.32
CA ASP A 381 17.12 -15.63 -18.70
C ASP A 381 15.63 -15.44 -19.06
N ASP A 382 14.74 -16.20 -18.44
CA ASP A 382 13.29 -16.10 -18.63
C ASP A 382 12.70 -14.93 -17.85
N VAL A 383 13.15 -14.71 -16.61
CA VAL A 383 12.76 -13.56 -15.80
C VAL A 383 13.26 -12.26 -16.41
N GLU A 384 14.48 -12.22 -16.95
CA GLU A 384 14.99 -11.04 -17.66
C GLU A 384 14.14 -10.68 -18.88
N LYS A 385 13.68 -11.68 -19.65
CA LYS A 385 12.76 -11.46 -20.77
C LYS A 385 11.43 -10.87 -20.31
N GLU A 386 10.93 -11.28 -19.13
CA GLU A 386 9.71 -10.72 -18.53
C GLU A 386 9.92 -9.29 -18.02
N LEU A 387 11.10 -9.00 -17.46
CA LEU A 387 11.50 -7.66 -17.01
C LEU A 387 11.86 -6.72 -18.18
N GLY A 388 12.10 -7.28 -19.37
CA GLY A 388 12.51 -6.54 -20.57
C GLY A 388 14.00 -6.19 -20.59
N THR A 389 14.83 -6.95 -19.88
CA THR A 389 16.29 -6.78 -19.77
C THR A 389 17.02 -7.75 -20.72
N ASP A 390 18.34 -7.64 -20.85
CA ASP A 390 19.12 -8.40 -21.85
C ASP A 390 19.82 -9.60 -21.21
N PRO A 391 19.40 -10.86 -21.50
CA PRO A 391 19.97 -12.05 -20.88
C PRO A 391 21.44 -12.35 -21.16
N ASN A 392 22.14 -11.48 -21.88
CA ASN A 392 23.55 -11.64 -22.22
C ASN A 392 24.41 -10.53 -21.61
N LYS A 393 23.84 -9.70 -20.74
CA LYS A 393 24.48 -8.51 -20.20
C LYS A 393 24.20 -8.39 -18.70
N ASN A 394 25.26 -8.60 -17.92
CA ASN A 394 25.22 -8.45 -16.47
C ASN A 394 24.76 -7.03 -16.10
N ASP A 395 23.48 -6.93 -15.75
CA ASP A 395 22.79 -5.69 -15.44
C ASP A 395 21.78 -5.82 -14.30
N SER A 396 21.86 -6.91 -13.54
CA SER A 396 21.10 -7.15 -12.32
C SER A 396 21.24 -6.06 -11.24
N MET A 397 22.30 -5.24 -11.32
CA MET A 397 22.55 -4.07 -10.46
C MET A 397 22.06 -2.74 -11.04
N GLU A 398 21.64 -2.70 -12.30
CA GLU A 398 21.06 -1.49 -12.87
C GLU A 398 19.73 -1.16 -12.18
N LEU A 399 19.51 0.13 -11.94
CA LEU A 399 18.31 0.59 -11.26
C LEU A 399 17.17 0.76 -12.26
N ASP A 400 15.99 0.28 -11.88
CA ASP A 400 14.78 0.50 -12.64
C ASP A 400 14.22 1.92 -12.43
N SER A 401 13.08 2.21 -13.08
CA SER A 401 12.43 3.53 -12.98
C SER A 401 11.94 3.89 -11.57
N SER A 402 11.84 2.93 -10.67
CA SER A 402 11.47 3.10 -9.26
C SER A 402 12.68 3.22 -8.33
N GLY A 403 13.89 3.05 -8.86
CA GLY A 403 15.14 3.20 -8.14
C GLY A 403 15.65 1.92 -7.48
N TYR A 404 14.98 0.78 -7.70
CA TYR A 404 15.42 -0.53 -7.19
C TYR A 404 16.28 -1.25 -8.22
N ALA A 405 17.27 -2.02 -7.76
CA ALA A 405 17.95 -2.99 -8.61
C ALA A 405 16.93 -4.00 -9.14
N GLN A 406 17.07 -4.43 -10.40
CA GLN A 406 16.05 -5.22 -11.11
C GLN A 406 15.55 -6.44 -10.31
N ARG A 407 16.47 -7.15 -9.65
CA ARG A 407 16.17 -8.33 -8.81
C ARG A 407 15.35 -8.07 -7.54
N ALA A 408 15.37 -6.85 -7.00
CA ALA A 408 14.56 -6.49 -5.84
C ALA A 408 13.06 -6.35 -6.18
N THR A 409 12.72 -6.37 -7.48
CA THR A 409 11.35 -6.26 -8.00
C THR A 409 10.82 -7.56 -8.60
N MET A 410 11.60 -8.65 -8.51
CA MET A 410 11.15 -9.98 -8.91
C MET A 410 9.95 -10.37 -8.04
N GLU A 411 8.74 -10.16 -8.60
CA GLU A 411 7.46 -10.78 -8.22
C GLU A 411 6.51 -10.05 -7.25
N GLU A 412 6.54 -8.73 -7.13
CA GLU A 412 5.38 -8.00 -6.59
C GLU A 412 4.49 -7.51 -7.73
N THR A 413 3.18 -7.75 -7.66
CA THR A 413 2.21 -7.08 -8.55
C THR A 413 2.30 -5.58 -8.29
N ARG A 414 3.15 -4.90 -9.06
CA ARG A 414 3.51 -3.49 -8.85
C ARG A 414 2.24 -2.66 -8.95
N LEU A 415 1.78 -1.98 -7.91
CA LEU A 415 0.88 -0.85 -8.14
C LEU A 415 1.72 0.31 -8.70
N ALA A 416 1.62 0.55 -10.00
CA ALA A 416 2.22 1.71 -10.66
C ALA A 416 1.47 2.99 -10.23
N SER A 417 2.18 4.11 -10.16
CA SER A 417 1.57 5.40 -9.79
C SER A 417 1.71 6.41 -10.92
N LEU A 418 0.63 7.11 -11.27
CA LEU A 418 0.71 8.25 -12.19
C LEU A 418 1.41 9.41 -11.48
N SER A 419 2.69 9.63 -11.81
CA SER A 419 3.61 10.57 -11.12
C SER A 419 3.09 12.00 -10.96
N LEU A 420 2.16 12.44 -11.81
CA LEU A 420 1.55 13.77 -11.73
C LEU A 420 0.57 13.93 -10.56
N THR A 421 -0.06 12.84 -10.09
CA THR A 421 -1.17 12.91 -9.10
C THR A 421 -1.17 11.79 -8.06
N HIS A 422 -0.18 10.89 -8.08
CA HIS A 422 -0.06 9.74 -7.19
C HIS A 422 -1.30 8.83 -7.20
N VAL A 423 -1.91 8.65 -8.38
CA VAL A 423 -2.98 7.66 -8.55
C VAL A 423 -2.35 6.29 -8.75
N ASN A 424 -2.53 5.39 -7.78
CA ASN A 424 -2.03 4.02 -7.83
C ASN A 424 -2.98 3.14 -8.64
N TYR A 425 -2.42 2.23 -9.42
CA TYR A 425 -3.13 1.34 -10.31
C TYR A 425 -2.26 0.10 -10.59
N ASN A 426 -2.87 -1.06 -10.79
CA ASN A 426 -2.17 -2.23 -11.32
C ASN A 426 -1.86 -2.01 -12.82
N PRO A 427 -0.58 -1.99 -13.27
CA PRO A 427 -0.16 -1.80 -14.66
C PRO A 427 -0.42 -3.02 -15.53
N ASP A 428 -0.54 -4.20 -14.94
CA ASP A 428 -0.83 -5.46 -15.63
C ASP A 428 -2.33 -5.59 -15.95
N ASP A 429 -3.17 -4.78 -15.32
CA ASP A 429 -4.60 -4.65 -15.63
C ASP A 429 -4.90 -3.39 -16.47
N ARG A 430 -5.28 -3.61 -17.74
CA ARG A 430 -5.64 -2.56 -18.70
C ARG A 430 -6.81 -1.68 -18.23
N LEU A 431 -7.77 -2.26 -17.49
CA LEU A 431 -8.92 -1.52 -16.99
C LEU A 431 -8.54 -0.65 -15.79
N SER A 432 -7.63 -1.13 -14.95
CA SER A 432 -6.99 -0.36 -13.88
C SER A 432 -6.16 0.81 -14.44
N PHE A 433 -5.34 0.59 -15.48
CA PHE A 433 -4.63 1.67 -16.17
C PHE A 433 -5.58 2.73 -16.74
N LEU A 434 -6.63 2.32 -17.46
CA LEU A 434 -7.65 3.25 -17.99
C LEU A 434 -8.34 4.02 -16.86
N SER A 435 -8.66 3.34 -15.76
CA SER A 435 -9.29 3.94 -14.58
C SER A 435 -8.41 5.01 -13.93
N ALA A 436 -7.09 4.82 -13.96
CA ALA A 436 -6.13 5.79 -13.44
C ALA A 436 -6.13 7.08 -14.26
N TRP A 437 -6.20 6.96 -15.60
CA TRP A 437 -6.36 8.12 -16.49
C TRP A 437 -7.71 8.82 -16.31
N LEU A 438 -8.80 8.08 -16.09
CA LEU A 438 -10.10 8.65 -15.79
C LEU A 438 -10.08 9.49 -14.50
N ALA A 439 -9.24 9.14 -13.53
CA ALA A 439 -9.06 9.94 -12.32
C ALA A 439 -8.43 11.32 -12.56
N LEU A 440 -7.77 11.54 -13.71
CA LEU A 440 -7.16 12.84 -14.08
C LEU A 440 -8.14 13.81 -14.76
N VAL A 441 -9.34 13.34 -15.11
CA VAL A 441 -10.32 14.14 -15.87
C VAL A 441 -10.72 15.44 -15.13
N PRO A 442 -11.00 15.45 -13.80
CA PRO A 442 -11.30 16.69 -13.10
C PRO A 442 -10.21 17.76 -13.19
N GLN A 443 -8.94 17.36 -13.11
CA GLN A 443 -7.77 18.25 -13.20
C GLN A 443 -7.65 18.81 -14.63
N ALA A 444 -7.84 17.96 -15.65
CA ALA A 444 -7.89 18.40 -17.03
C ALA A 444 -9.04 19.39 -17.27
N LEU A 445 -10.20 19.17 -16.66
CA LEU A 445 -11.34 20.09 -16.73
C LEU A 445 -11.04 21.43 -16.05
N CYS A 446 -10.32 21.47 -14.93
CA CYS A 446 -9.85 22.72 -14.34
C CYS A 446 -8.95 23.52 -15.29
N VAL A 447 -8.03 22.85 -15.98
CA VAL A 447 -7.19 23.50 -17.01
C VAL A 447 -8.05 24.04 -18.15
N ILE A 448 -9.05 23.26 -18.60
CA ILE A 448 -10.00 23.68 -19.63
C ILE A 448 -10.80 24.91 -19.18
N TYR A 449 -11.34 24.92 -17.95
CA TYR A 449 -12.05 26.07 -17.40
C TYR A 449 -11.20 27.33 -17.44
N VAL A 450 -10.00 27.30 -16.85
CA VAL A 450 -9.10 28.46 -16.80
C VAL A 450 -8.75 28.92 -18.21
N THR A 451 -8.47 27.98 -19.11
CA THR A 451 -8.17 28.27 -20.52
C THR A 451 -9.33 28.93 -21.22
N LEU A 452 -10.56 28.40 -21.05
CA LEU A 452 -11.75 28.96 -21.69
C LEU A 452 -12.14 30.31 -21.10
N VAL A 453 -12.07 30.50 -19.77
CA VAL A 453 -12.28 31.81 -19.13
C VAL A 453 -11.30 32.84 -19.70
N TRP A 454 -10.03 32.47 -19.86
CA TRP A 454 -9.01 33.35 -20.40
C TRP A 454 -9.17 33.63 -21.91
N ALA A 455 -9.47 32.60 -22.70
CA ALA A 455 -9.51 32.70 -24.16
C ALA A 455 -10.82 33.32 -24.67
N THR A 456 -11.95 32.91 -24.08
CA THR A 456 -13.29 33.32 -24.52
C THR A 456 -13.78 34.58 -23.81
N ARG A 457 -13.32 34.80 -22.57
CA ARG A 457 -13.77 35.89 -21.68
C ARG A 457 -15.30 35.86 -21.46
N GLU A 458 -15.89 34.67 -21.50
CA GLU A 458 -17.32 34.49 -21.27
C GLU A 458 -17.61 34.36 -19.77
N VAL A 459 -18.48 35.23 -19.25
CA VAL A 459 -18.88 35.26 -17.83
C VAL A 459 -19.59 33.97 -17.43
N GLU A 460 -20.33 33.34 -18.34
CA GLU A 460 -21.00 32.06 -18.06
C GLU A 460 -20.01 30.95 -17.74
N VAL A 461 -18.88 30.88 -18.45
CA VAL A 461 -17.81 29.89 -18.19
C VAL A 461 -17.14 30.19 -16.84
N LEU A 462 -16.95 31.48 -16.52
CA LEU A 462 -16.42 31.89 -15.22
C LEU A 462 -17.38 31.53 -14.07
N LEU A 463 -18.68 31.78 -14.24
CA LEU A 463 -19.71 31.45 -13.24
C LEU A 463 -19.80 29.94 -13.02
N MET A 464 -19.73 29.14 -14.09
CA MET A 464 -19.68 27.69 -14.00
C MET A 464 -18.44 27.22 -13.21
N PHE A 465 -17.26 27.79 -13.49
CA PHE A 465 -16.04 27.47 -12.75
C PHE A 465 -16.10 27.87 -11.28
N VAL A 466 -16.65 29.06 -10.97
CA VAL A 466 -16.86 29.50 -9.58
C VAL A 466 -17.80 28.54 -8.84
N GLY A 467 -18.89 28.11 -9.50
CA GLY A 467 -19.79 27.10 -8.94
C GLY A 467 -19.10 25.76 -8.71
N GLN A 468 -18.26 25.31 -9.65
CA GLN A 468 -17.47 24.09 -9.50
C GLN A 468 -16.54 24.16 -8.28
N MET A 469 -15.83 25.27 -8.08
CA MET A 469 -14.96 25.46 -6.93
C MET A 469 -15.75 25.56 -5.62
N GLY A 470 -16.93 26.19 -5.65
CA GLY A 470 -17.87 26.17 -4.52
C GLY A 470 -18.34 24.75 -4.18
N CYS A 471 -18.59 23.91 -5.19
CA CYS A 471 -18.94 22.50 -5.01
C CYS A 471 -17.78 21.71 -4.37
N GLU A 472 -16.54 21.94 -4.79
CA GLU A 472 -15.37 21.32 -4.17
C GLU A 472 -15.14 21.81 -2.73
N ALA A 473 -15.35 23.09 -2.45
CA ALA A 473 -15.32 23.62 -1.08
C ALA A 473 -16.38 22.95 -0.19
N LEU A 474 -17.59 22.74 -0.71
CA LEU A 474 -18.62 21.97 -0.02
C LEU A 474 -18.17 20.53 0.25
N ASN A 475 -17.58 19.84 -0.73
CA ASN A 475 -17.03 18.49 -0.53
C ASN A 475 -15.99 18.48 0.61
N PHE A 476 -15.06 19.43 0.60
CA PHE A 476 -14.02 19.57 1.61
C PHE A 476 -14.57 19.77 3.03
N ILE A 477 -15.67 20.53 3.17
CA ILE A 477 -16.38 20.74 4.43
C ILE A 477 -17.10 19.45 4.83
N LEU A 478 -17.88 18.84 3.93
CA LEU A 478 -18.64 17.61 4.21
C LEU A 478 -17.70 16.48 4.65
N LYS A 479 -16.54 16.32 4.02
CA LYS A 479 -15.52 15.34 4.43
C LYS A 479 -15.06 15.50 5.87
N ARG A 480 -14.96 16.74 6.36
CA ARG A 480 -14.55 17.04 7.75
C ARG A 480 -15.66 16.90 8.77
N ILE A 481 -16.91 16.94 8.32
CA ILE A 481 -18.09 16.70 9.16
C ILE A 481 -18.37 15.20 9.26
N ILE A 482 -18.41 14.50 8.12
CA ILE A 482 -18.83 13.10 8.03
C ILE A 482 -17.71 12.15 8.45
N LYS A 483 -16.46 12.44 8.08
CA LYS A 483 -15.26 11.69 8.47
C LYS A 483 -15.29 10.17 8.22
N GLU A 484 -16.11 9.70 7.27
CA GLU A 484 -16.14 8.27 6.88
C GLU A 484 -14.93 7.94 6.00
N GLU A 485 -14.29 6.81 6.29
CA GLU A 485 -13.05 6.31 5.70
C GLU A 485 -13.22 5.74 4.28
N ARG A 486 -12.13 5.55 3.53
CA ARG A 486 -12.16 4.98 2.16
C ARG A 486 -12.26 3.44 2.21
N PRO A 487 -12.56 2.76 1.07
CA PRO A 487 -12.49 1.30 1.00
C PRO A 487 -11.11 0.74 1.34
N GLN A 488 -11.14 -0.51 1.81
CA GLN A 488 -10.10 -1.25 2.53
C GLN A 488 -8.86 -1.63 1.69
N GLN A 489 -8.78 -1.25 0.40
CA GLN A 489 -7.78 -1.79 -0.54
C GLN A 489 -6.85 -0.74 -1.15
N MET A 490 -6.89 0.54 -0.73
CA MET A 490 -6.03 1.58 -1.33
C MET A 490 -5.48 2.64 -0.37
N TYR A 491 -4.16 2.82 -0.43
CA TYR A 491 -3.41 3.84 0.29
C TYR A 491 -3.72 5.25 -0.23
N GLY A 492 -4.34 6.08 0.63
CA GLY A 492 -4.56 7.49 0.36
C GLY A 492 -4.93 8.27 1.61
N LYS A 493 -4.19 9.34 1.93
CA LYS A 493 -4.47 10.16 3.12
C LYS A 493 -5.84 10.86 3.01
N GLY A 494 -6.70 10.69 4.03
CA GLY A 494 -7.91 11.48 4.26
C GLY A 494 -9.27 10.83 3.91
N TYR A 495 -10.35 11.41 4.44
CA TYR A 495 -11.72 10.86 4.41
C TYR A 495 -12.29 10.59 3.01
N GLY A 496 -13.02 9.48 2.88
CA GLY A 496 -13.63 8.97 1.66
C GLY A 496 -15.00 9.59 1.34
N MET A 497 -15.77 9.97 2.35
CA MET A 497 -17.15 10.42 2.17
C MET A 497 -17.31 11.96 2.20
N PRO A 498 -17.92 12.58 1.18
CA PRO A 498 -18.34 12.02 -0.10
C PRO A 498 -17.22 12.00 -1.14
N SER A 499 -17.36 11.17 -2.20
CA SER A 499 -16.37 11.12 -3.28
C SER A 499 -16.26 12.46 -4.02
N SER A 500 -15.08 13.09 -3.99
CA SER A 500 -14.84 14.37 -4.67
C SER A 500 -14.89 14.26 -6.18
N HIS A 501 -14.36 13.19 -6.77
CA HIS A 501 -14.36 13.00 -8.23
C HIS A 501 -15.79 12.78 -8.75
N ALA A 502 -16.59 11.97 -8.05
CA ALA A 502 -17.99 11.77 -8.40
C ALA A 502 -18.81 13.05 -8.26
N GLN A 503 -18.59 13.82 -7.18
CA GLN A 503 -19.22 15.11 -6.96
C GLN A 503 -18.85 16.13 -8.04
N PHE A 504 -17.55 16.26 -8.35
CA PHE A 504 -17.04 17.17 -9.37
C PHE A 504 -17.68 16.90 -10.73
N MET A 505 -17.64 15.64 -11.17
CA MET A 505 -18.15 15.24 -12.48
C MET A 505 -19.67 15.34 -12.58
N SER A 506 -20.38 15.07 -11.49
CA SER A 506 -21.83 15.22 -11.45
C SER A 506 -22.23 16.70 -11.52
N PHE A 507 -21.52 17.59 -10.82
CA PHE A 507 -21.73 19.03 -10.97
C PHE A 507 -21.50 19.47 -12.42
N PHE A 508 -20.34 19.13 -12.98
CA PHE A 508 -19.95 19.52 -14.34
C PHE A 508 -20.99 19.05 -15.38
N GLY A 509 -21.34 17.77 -15.35
CA GLY A 509 -22.27 17.17 -16.29
C GLY A 509 -23.67 17.75 -16.18
N VAL A 510 -24.20 17.93 -14.96
CA VAL A 510 -25.55 18.48 -14.74
C VAL A 510 -25.60 19.96 -15.11
N TYR A 511 -24.65 20.77 -14.68
CA TYR A 511 -24.64 22.20 -15.01
C TYR A 511 -24.55 22.40 -16.52
N LEU A 512 -23.65 21.69 -17.21
CA LEU A 512 -23.51 21.80 -18.65
C LEU A 512 -24.76 21.28 -19.39
N THR A 513 -25.41 20.24 -18.86
CA THR A 513 -26.70 19.76 -19.39
C THR A 513 -27.78 20.83 -19.29
N LEU A 514 -27.93 21.46 -18.12
CA LEU A 514 -28.88 22.56 -17.91
C LEU A 514 -28.55 23.75 -18.80
N PHE A 515 -27.27 24.09 -18.95
CA PHE A 515 -26.84 25.13 -19.87
C PHE A 515 -27.27 24.81 -21.32
N LEU A 516 -26.92 23.63 -21.84
CA LEU A 516 -27.20 23.25 -23.23
C LEU A 516 -28.70 23.12 -23.55
N ILE A 517 -29.52 22.71 -22.58
CA ILE A 517 -30.96 22.50 -22.77
C ILE A 517 -31.76 23.79 -22.51
N VAL A 518 -31.42 24.51 -21.44
CA VAL A 518 -32.26 25.60 -20.90
C VAL A 518 -31.72 26.98 -21.26
N ARG A 519 -30.40 27.21 -21.14
CA ARG A 519 -29.81 28.56 -21.22
C ARG A 519 -29.20 28.86 -22.58
N HIS A 520 -28.72 27.86 -23.32
CA HIS A 520 -28.02 28.03 -24.58
C HIS A 520 -28.97 27.95 -25.78
N THR A 521 -29.31 29.11 -26.34
CA THR A 521 -30.27 29.25 -27.45
C THR A 521 -29.64 29.98 -28.66
N PRO A 522 -28.65 29.37 -29.34
CA PRO A 522 -28.11 29.87 -30.60
C PRO A 522 -29.13 29.69 -31.73
N GLY A 523 -29.22 30.67 -32.62
CA GLY A 523 -30.22 30.69 -33.69
C GLY A 523 -29.89 29.80 -34.89
N ALA A 524 -29.93 28.47 -34.77
CA ALA A 524 -29.98 27.53 -35.91
C ALA A 524 -30.43 26.11 -35.48
N THR A 525 -31.09 25.37 -36.39
CA THR A 525 -31.71 24.05 -36.14
C THR A 525 -30.76 22.84 -36.25
N SER A 526 -29.49 23.02 -36.66
CA SER A 526 -28.50 21.94 -36.86
C SER A 526 -27.83 21.41 -35.58
N HIS A 527 -28.20 21.90 -34.39
CA HIS A 527 -27.47 21.63 -33.15
C HIS A 527 -28.06 20.53 -32.26
N LEU A 528 -29.26 20.00 -32.55
CA LEU A 528 -29.91 19.03 -31.65
C LEU A 528 -29.12 17.71 -31.55
N VAL A 529 -28.70 17.13 -32.68
CA VAL A 529 -27.92 15.88 -32.68
C VAL A 529 -26.60 16.05 -31.95
N VAL A 530 -25.88 17.15 -32.22
CA VAL A 530 -24.63 17.48 -31.54
C VAL A 530 -24.85 17.63 -30.03
N ARG A 531 -25.93 18.30 -29.61
CA ARG A 531 -26.31 18.41 -28.18
C ARG A 531 -26.56 17.04 -27.58
N MET A 532 -27.35 16.19 -28.22
CA MET A 532 -27.65 14.84 -27.70
C MET A 532 -26.39 13.98 -27.58
N VAL A 533 -25.47 14.08 -28.53
CA VAL A 533 -24.16 13.40 -28.47
C VAL A 533 -23.32 13.94 -27.31
N VAL A 534 -23.22 15.26 -27.15
CA VAL A 534 -22.49 15.88 -26.03
C VAL A 534 -23.10 15.46 -24.70
N LEU A 535 -24.42 15.47 -24.55
CA LEU A 535 -25.11 15.02 -23.34
C LEU A 535 -24.82 13.55 -23.02
N ALA A 536 -24.84 12.68 -24.04
CA ALA A 536 -24.49 11.27 -23.87
C ALA A 536 -23.03 11.10 -23.42
N VAL A 537 -22.10 11.82 -24.03
CA VAL A 537 -20.66 11.79 -23.64
C VAL A 537 -20.47 12.29 -22.21
N LEU A 538 -21.17 13.35 -21.79
CA LEU A 538 -21.11 13.88 -20.43
C LEU A 538 -21.62 12.86 -19.41
N ALA A 539 -22.76 12.22 -19.69
CA ALA A 539 -23.34 11.21 -18.82
C ALA A 539 -22.42 9.98 -18.69
N VAL A 540 -21.95 9.45 -19.83
CA VAL A 540 -21.02 8.31 -19.86
C VAL A 540 -19.71 8.66 -19.17
N GLY A 541 -19.14 9.84 -19.42
CA GLY A 541 -17.90 10.30 -18.79
C GLY A 541 -18.03 10.46 -17.28
N ALA A 542 -19.13 11.04 -16.79
CA ALA A 542 -19.37 11.18 -15.35
C ALA A 542 -19.50 9.82 -14.67
N VAL A 543 -20.24 8.88 -15.28
CA VAL A 543 -20.37 7.51 -14.76
C VAL A 543 -19.03 6.78 -14.82
N ALA A 544 -18.26 6.90 -15.91
CA ALA A 544 -16.97 6.24 -16.06
C ALA A 544 -15.96 6.71 -14.99
N VAL A 545 -15.87 8.03 -14.74
CA VAL A 545 -15.01 8.57 -13.67
C VAL A 545 -15.49 8.13 -12.29
N ALA A 546 -16.80 8.12 -12.04
CA ALA A 546 -17.37 7.66 -10.78
C ALA A 546 -17.08 6.15 -10.54
N ALA A 547 -17.31 5.32 -11.57
CA ALA A 547 -17.05 3.89 -11.54
C ALA A 547 -15.55 3.58 -11.39
N SER A 548 -14.67 4.36 -12.02
CA SER A 548 -13.22 4.18 -11.90
C SER A 548 -12.74 4.35 -10.45
N ARG A 549 -13.41 5.18 -9.64
CA ARG A 549 -13.09 5.32 -8.22
C ARG A 549 -13.46 4.11 -7.38
N ILE A 550 -14.49 3.37 -7.78
CA ILE A 550 -14.88 2.11 -7.15
C ILE A 550 -13.92 1.02 -7.61
N TYR A 551 -13.66 0.94 -8.91
CA TYR A 551 -12.79 -0.07 -9.52
C TYR A 551 -11.36 0.01 -8.97
N LEU A 552 -10.81 1.21 -8.87
CA LEU A 552 -9.51 1.46 -8.23
C LEU A 552 -9.61 1.51 -6.70
N ASN A 553 -10.66 0.99 -6.07
CA ASN A 553 -10.81 0.92 -4.61
C ASN A 553 -10.62 2.23 -3.82
N TYR A 554 -10.77 3.39 -4.45
CA TYR A 554 -10.63 4.68 -3.79
C TYR A 554 -11.90 5.13 -3.05
N HIS A 555 -13.08 4.63 -3.45
CA HIS A 555 -14.37 4.97 -2.87
C HIS A 555 -15.36 3.81 -2.90
N THR A 556 -16.21 3.70 -1.88
CA THR A 556 -17.33 2.74 -1.89
C THR A 556 -18.43 3.23 -2.83
N LEU A 557 -19.32 2.33 -3.26
CA LEU A 557 -20.51 2.72 -4.03
C LEU A 557 -21.33 3.80 -3.31
N ARG A 558 -21.49 3.67 -1.98
CA ARG A 558 -22.21 4.65 -1.16
C ARG A 558 -21.56 6.04 -1.22
N GLN A 559 -20.24 6.12 -1.11
CA GLN A 559 -19.50 7.38 -1.16
C GLN A 559 -19.59 8.07 -2.51
N VAL A 560 -19.58 7.27 -3.58
CA VAL A 560 -19.79 7.75 -4.95
C VAL A 560 -21.21 8.28 -5.12
N LEU A 561 -22.23 7.55 -4.68
CA LEU A 561 -23.63 7.98 -4.79
C LEU A 561 -23.94 9.27 -4.02
N VAL A 562 -23.40 9.41 -2.80
CA VAL A 562 -23.58 10.65 -2.02
C VAL A 562 -22.81 11.81 -2.65
N GLY A 563 -21.58 11.58 -3.14
CA GLY A 563 -20.84 12.58 -3.90
C GLY A 563 -21.60 13.05 -5.14
N SER A 564 -22.08 12.12 -5.96
CA SER A 564 -22.90 12.44 -7.13
C SER A 564 -24.15 13.23 -6.78
N THR A 565 -24.86 12.84 -5.73
CA THR A 565 -26.07 13.54 -5.25
C THR A 565 -25.75 14.97 -4.82
N ALA A 566 -24.69 15.16 -4.02
CA ALA A 566 -24.24 16.49 -3.60
C ALA A 566 -23.86 17.37 -4.82
N GLY A 567 -23.20 16.78 -5.82
CA GLY A 567 -22.84 17.45 -7.07
C GLY A 567 -24.06 17.91 -7.86
N VAL A 568 -25.08 17.05 -8.01
CA VAL A 568 -26.35 17.37 -8.67
C VAL A 568 -27.06 18.52 -7.96
N VAL A 569 -27.22 18.43 -6.64
CA VAL A 569 -27.91 19.45 -5.82
C VAL A 569 -27.17 20.79 -5.94
N CYS A 570 -25.85 20.78 -5.86
CA CYS A 570 -25.03 21.98 -5.99
C CYS A 570 -25.15 22.60 -7.39
N ALA A 571 -25.13 21.79 -8.45
CA ALA A 571 -25.28 22.29 -9.82
C ALA A 571 -26.64 22.93 -10.06
N VAL A 572 -27.73 22.27 -9.66
CA VAL A 572 -29.09 22.81 -9.80
C VAL A 572 -29.25 24.10 -9.00
N GLY A 573 -28.79 24.10 -7.74
CA GLY A 573 -28.85 25.28 -6.88
C GLY A 573 -28.04 26.46 -7.43
N TRP A 574 -26.81 26.22 -7.87
CA TRP A 574 -25.96 27.25 -8.47
C TRP A 574 -26.50 27.75 -9.81
N PHE A 575 -27.06 26.87 -10.63
CA PHE A 575 -27.71 27.26 -11.88
C PHE A 575 -28.93 28.16 -11.62
N ALA A 576 -29.76 27.85 -10.62
CA ALA A 576 -30.88 28.69 -10.23
C ALA A 576 -30.43 30.08 -9.72
N VAL A 577 -29.39 30.12 -8.88
CA VAL A 577 -28.80 31.39 -8.41
C VAL A 577 -28.30 32.23 -9.58
N THR A 578 -27.52 31.64 -10.50
CA THR A 578 -26.98 32.37 -11.66
C THR A 578 -28.08 32.82 -12.62
N SER A 579 -29.15 32.04 -12.80
CA SER A 579 -30.33 32.47 -13.56
C SER A 579 -31.00 33.68 -12.91
N PHE A 580 -31.22 33.65 -11.60
CA PHE A 580 -31.80 34.78 -10.87
C PHE A 580 -30.93 36.04 -10.98
N LEU A 581 -29.62 35.93 -10.76
CA LEU A 581 -28.67 37.05 -10.89
C LEU A 581 -28.71 37.68 -12.28
N ARG A 582 -28.89 36.85 -13.31
CA ARG A 582 -28.99 37.28 -14.70
C ARG A 582 -30.32 38.00 -14.96
N GLU A 583 -31.44 37.43 -14.51
CA GLU A 583 -32.78 38.04 -14.64
C GLU A 583 -32.89 39.39 -13.91
N GLN A 584 -32.24 39.54 -12.76
CA GLN A 584 -32.20 40.79 -12.00
C GLN A 584 -31.18 41.81 -12.54
N GLY A 585 -30.45 41.50 -13.61
CA GLY A 585 -29.46 42.39 -14.21
C GLY A 585 -28.15 42.54 -13.41
N TRP A 586 -27.92 41.72 -12.38
CA TRP A 586 -26.69 41.81 -11.57
C TRP A 586 -25.45 41.37 -12.34
N ILE A 587 -25.61 40.43 -13.29
CA ILE A 587 -24.52 40.04 -14.19
C ILE A 587 -24.13 41.21 -15.10
N GLU A 588 -25.11 41.87 -15.71
CA GLU A 588 -24.88 43.03 -16.58
C GLU A 588 -24.22 44.17 -15.81
N TRP A 589 -24.76 44.52 -14.63
CA TRP A 589 -24.16 45.48 -13.72
C TRP A 589 -22.71 45.13 -13.36
N GLY A 590 -22.43 43.86 -13.08
CA GLY A 590 -21.08 43.37 -12.79
C GLY A 590 -20.10 43.54 -13.96
N LEU A 591 -20.58 43.40 -15.20
CA LEU A 591 -19.79 43.62 -16.41
C LEU A 591 -19.45 45.10 -16.66
N GLU A 592 -20.15 46.02 -15.99
CA GLU A 592 -19.86 47.45 -16.11
C GLU A 592 -18.64 47.90 -15.29
N PHE A 593 -18.21 47.10 -14.32
CA PHE A 593 -17.05 47.44 -13.48
C PHE A 593 -15.78 47.59 -14.32
N GLY A 594 -14.92 48.54 -13.93
CA GLY A 594 -13.70 48.89 -14.65
C GLY A 594 -12.77 47.70 -14.90
N ILE A 595 -12.69 46.75 -13.96
CA ILE A 595 -11.88 45.53 -14.10
C ILE A 595 -12.49 44.59 -15.15
N ALA A 596 -13.81 44.35 -15.11
CA ALA A 596 -14.50 43.48 -16.07
C ALA A 596 -14.34 44.02 -17.51
N ARG A 597 -14.47 45.34 -17.68
CA ARG A 597 -14.22 46.02 -18.96
C ARG A 597 -12.76 45.96 -19.38
N LEU A 598 -11.82 46.16 -18.46
CA LEU A 598 -10.38 46.08 -18.73
C LEU A 598 -9.98 44.71 -19.30
N VAL A 599 -10.51 43.63 -18.73
CA VAL A 599 -10.25 42.26 -19.17
C VAL A 599 -11.20 41.78 -20.28
N ARG A 600 -12.11 42.64 -20.74
CA ARG A 600 -13.09 42.38 -21.81
C ARG A 600 -14.00 41.18 -21.54
N LEU A 601 -14.45 41.02 -20.30
CA LEU A 601 -15.44 40.01 -19.94
C LEU A 601 -16.78 40.32 -20.63
N ARG A 602 -17.47 39.29 -21.13
CA ARG A 602 -18.72 39.40 -21.88
C ARG A 602 -19.61 38.19 -21.68
N ASP A 603 -20.81 38.23 -22.23
CA ASP A 603 -21.86 37.24 -21.97
C ASP A 603 -22.64 36.90 -23.24
N LEU A 604 -21.94 36.36 -24.23
CA LEU A 604 -22.49 36.10 -25.57
C LEU A 604 -22.78 34.62 -25.79
N VAL A 605 -22.09 33.73 -25.08
CA VAL A 605 -22.24 32.26 -25.27
C VAL A 605 -23.65 31.74 -24.98
N VAL A 606 -24.49 32.54 -24.33
CA VAL A 606 -25.92 32.22 -24.08
C VAL A 606 -26.74 32.26 -25.38
N SER A 607 -26.50 33.26 -26.22
CA SER A 607 -27.31 33.55 -27.41
C SER A 607 -26.57 33.30 -28.74
N GLU A 608 -25.25 33.19 -28.72
CA GLU A 608 -24.41 33.00 -29.90
C GLU A 608 -23.62 31.69 -29.84
N ASP A 609 -23.48 31.02 -30.99
CA ASP A 609 -22.44 30.01 -31.18
C ASP A 609 -21.11 30.71 -31.49
N LEU A 610 -20.09 30.47 -30.65
CA LEU A 610 -18.79 31.14 -30.76
C LEU A 610 -18.07 30.86 -32.10
N ALA A 611 -18.21 29.64 -32.64
CA ALA A 611 -17.61 29.26 -33.91
C ALA A 611 -18.39 29.89 -35.08
N GLU A 612 -19.72 29.86 -35.02
CA GLU A 612 -20.59 30.44 -36.05
C GLU A 612 -20.47 31.96 -36.11
N ALA A 613 -20.50 32.66 -34.97
CA ALA A 613 -20.36 34.11 -34.90
C ALA A 613 -18.97 34.59 -35.39
N GLY A 614 -17.93 33.78 -35.20
CA GLY A 614 -16.60 34.01 -35.79
C GLY A 614 -16.61 33.81 -37.31
N TRP A 615 -17.21 32.70 -37.77
CA TRP A 615 -17.32 32.34 -39.18
C TRP A 615 -18.12 33.37 -39.98
N LEU A 616 -19.30 33.77 -39.50
CA LEU A 616 -20.17 34.75 -40.16
C LEU A 616 -19.46 36.11 -40.31
N ARG A 617 -18.76 36.57 -39.27
CA ARG A 617 -17.96 37.82 -39.34
C ARG A 617 -16.81 37.71 -40.33
N TRP A 618 -16.17 36.55 -40.44
CA TRP A 618 -15.14 36.32 -41.45
C TRP A 618 -15.73 36.31 -42.86
N GLU A 619 -16.88 35.64 -43.05
CA GLU A 619 -17.56 35.53 -44.34
C GLU A 619 -18.08 36.90 -44.83
N GLU A 620 -18.66 37.70 -43.93
CA GLU A 620 -19.09 39.06 -44.21
C GLU A 620 -17.90 39.94 -44.64
N LYS A 621 -16.80 39.93 -43.88
CA LYS A 621 -15.57 40.65 -44.25
C LYS A 621 -15.03 40.19 -45.60
N ARG A 622 -15.12 38.90 -45.92
CA ARG A 622 -14.69 38.34 -47.21
C ARG A 622 -15.60 38.83 -48.36
N LYS A 623 -16.92 38.86 -48.15
CA LYS A 623 -17.90 39.38 -49.12
C LYS A 623 -17.68 40.88 -49.36
N LEU A 624 -17.45 41.68 -48.32
CA LEU A 624 -17.13 43.09 -48.42
C LEU A 624 -15.81 43.35 -49.16
N ARG A 625 -14.74 42.59 -48.88
CA ARG A 625 -13.47 42.68 -49.63
C ARG A 625 -13.64 42.35 -51.10
N ARG A 626 -14.46 41.33 -51.44
CA ARG A 626 -14.76 40.98 -52.83
C ARG A 626 -15.52 42.10 -53.53
N LYS A 627 -16.56 42.66 -52.89
CA LYS A 627 -17.34 43.78 -53.44
C LYS A 627 -16.47 45.02 -53.70
N ALA A 628 -15.62 45.40 -52.73
CA ALA A 628 -14.69 46.51 -52.88
C ALA A 628 -13.61 46.28 -53.94
N ALA A 629 -13.21 45.04 -54.19
CA ALA A 629 -12.29 44.70 -55.28
C ALA A 629 -12.97 44.81 -56.66
N THR A 630 -14.25 44.42 -56.76
CA THR A 630 -15.03 44.54 -57.99
C THR A 630 -15.35 46.01 -58.32
N GLU A 631 -15.68 46.84 -57.33
CA GLU A 631 -15.92 48.28 -57.49
C GLU A 631 -14.66 49.09 -57.85
N LYS A 632 -13.45 48.57 -57.59
CA LYS A 632 -12.17 49.17 -58.03
C LYS A 632 -11.74 48.75 -59.44
N SER A 633 -12.40 47.75 -60.02
CA SER A 633 -12.08 47.20 -61.35
C SER A 633 -13.05 47.65 -62.46
N GLN A 634 -14.07 48.42 -62.09
CA GLN A 634 -14.92 49.22 -62.98
C GLN A 634 -14.48 50.67 -62.88
#